data_AF-A0A0Q9W853-F1
#
_entry.id   AF-A0A0Q9W853-F1
#
_cell.length_a   1.000
_cell.length_b   1.000
_cell.length_c   1.000
_cell.angle_alpha   90.00
_cell.angle_beta   90.00
_cell.angle_gamma   90.00
#
_symmetry.space_group_name_H-M   'P 1'
#
loop_
_entity.id
_entity.type
_entity.pdbx_description
1 polymer ?
#
loop_
_entity_poly.entity_id
_entity_poly.type
_entity_poly.pdbx_seq_one_letter_code
_entity_poly.pdbx_strand_id
1 'polypeptide(L)'
;MRFKIDCASMESRGLVPDLPIPIIGNASLYFNNKILTELPNSTLYGYADLRELHVANNRITNLTVAQLPPNLTYLDVSNNSLKTLDNQVLEFFSSRSGTIRLRLSGNSWICNCDAEPLKSVHKLLSRPEAKNRTSLTIDAFLAFSHKDLELVEEYIDKLEKGSREFKLCFYQRDWLIGESIPACILKSIEESKRIIILMTKNFKDSSWGRFEFRMAIQATSIDRYKRLILIVYPEVEDFNDLDSELKTYMKLNTYLRRDDPQFWRKLIYAMPHNHGNTGRTGQL
;
A
#
# COMPACT_ATOMS: atom_id res chain seq x y z
N MET A 1 -20.47 3.92 -24.68
CA MET A 1 -19.74 4.51 -25.82
C MET A 1 -18.67 5.45 -25.24
N ARG A 2 -17.42 5.34 -25.69
CA ARG A 2 -16.30 6.16 -25.19
C ARG A 2 -15.94 7.17 -26.27
N PHE A 3 -15.96 8.45 -25.93
CA PHE A 3 -15.70 9.54 -26.86
C PHE A 3 -14.25 10.01 -26.70
N LYS A 4 -13.44 9.90 -27.77
CA LYS A 4 -12.02 10.22 -27.73
C LYS A 4 -11.75 11.53 -28.47
N ILE A 5 -11.13 12.49 -27.79
CA ILE A 5 -10.66 13.75 -28.34
C ILE A 5 -9.13 13.68 -28.36
N ASP A 6 -8.55 13.53 -29.54
CA ASP A 6 -7.10 13.38 -29.72
C ASP A 6 -6.50 14.64 -30.34
N CYS A 7 -5.75 15.39 -29.53
CA CYS A 7 -5.12 16.64 -29.94
C CYS A 7 -3.67 16.45 -30.42
N ALA A 8 -3.22 15.21 -30.65
CA ALA A 8 -1.85 14.94 -31.08
C ALA A 8 -1.47 15.67 -32.39
N SER A 9 -2.40 15.78 -33.34
CA SER A 9 -2.18 16.43 -34.64
C SER A 9 -2.44 17.95 -34.66
N MET A 10 -2.90 18.55 -33.56
CA MET A 10 -3.14 20.00 -33.53
C MET A 10 -1.82 20.79 -33.49
N GLU A 11 -1.74 21.81 -34.34
CA GLU A 11 -0.60 22.75 -34.39
C GLU A 11 -0.52 23.67 -33.17
N SER A 12 -1.60 23.79 -32.38
CA SER A 12 -1.58 24.59 -31.16
C SER A 12 -0.62 23.96 -30.15
N ARG A 13 0.48 24.68 -29.89
CA ARG A 13 1.58 24.11 -29.09
C ARG A 13 1.28 24.12 -27.59
N GLY A 14 0.37 24.95 -27.07
CA GLY A 14 0.29 25.17 -25.62
C GLY A 14 -1.08 25.49 -25.02
N LEU A 15 -2.19 25.34 -25.75
CA LEU A 15 -3.53 25.59 -25.20
C LEU A 15 -4.51 24.48 -25.63
N VAL A 16 -5.34 24.05 -24.67
CA VAL A 16 -6.47 23.14 -24.92
C VAL A 16 -7.60 23.95 -25.58
N PRO A 17 -8.13 23.53 -26.73
CA PRO A 17 -9.23 24.22 -27.42
C PRO A 17 -10.59 23.96 -26.73
N ASP A 18 -11.61 24.73 -27.12
CA ASP A 18 -13.00 24.43 -26.78
C ASP A 18 -13.41 23.04 -27.27
N LEU A 19 -14.16 22.31 -26.45
CA LEU A 19 -14.57 20.92 -26.73
C LEU A 19 -16.03 20.87 -27.20
N PRO A 20 -16.40 19.92 -28.08
CA PRO A 20 -17.74 19.83 -28.66
C PRO A 20 -18.82 19.51 -27.60
N ILE A 21 -20.07 19.97 -27.79
CA ILE A 21 -21.23 19.69 -26.90
C ILE A 21 -22.39 19.06 -27.71
N PRO A 22 -23.19 18.14 -27.12
CA PRO A 22 -22.99 17.50 -25.83
C PRO A 22 -22.05 16.30 -25.93
N ILE A 23 -21.04 16.22 -25.05
CA ILE A 23 -20.22 15.00 -24.93
C ILE A 23 -21.00 13.97 -24.11
N ILE A 24 -21.86 13.21 -24.78
CA ILE A 24 -22.62 12.15 -24.12
C ILE A 24 -21.69 10.93 -23.91
N GLY A 25 -21.44 10.58 -22.65
CA GLY A 25 -20.76 9.34 -22.27
C GLY A 25 -19.40 9.53 -21.60
N ASN A 26 -18.49 8.56 -21.77
CA ASN A 26 -17.17 8.60 -21.15
C ASN A 26 -16.19 9.31 -22.10
N ALA A 27 -15.95 10.61 -21.86
CA ALA A 27 -15.10 11.46 -22.67
C ALA A 27 -13.63 11.40 -22.22
N SER A 28 -12.72 11.19 -23.17
CA SER A 28 -11.27 11.15 -22.93
C SER A 28 -10.55 12.19 -23.79
N LEU A 29 -9.79 13.09 -23.15
CA LEU A 29 -8.93 14.06 -23.84
C LEU A 29 -7.47 13.59 -23.82
N TYR A 30 -6.85 13.56 -25.00
CA TYR A 30 -5.43 13.24 -25.18
C TYR A 30 -4.67 14.47 -25.68
N PHE A 31 -3.80 14.99 -24.81
CA PHE A 31 -2.99 16.19 -25.06
C PHE A 31 -1.52 15.95 -24.63
N ASN A 32 -1.00 14.75 -24.88
CA ASN A 32 0.37 14.37 -24.50
C ASN A 32 1.41 14.96 -25.47
N ASN A 33 2.66 15.11 -25.01
CA ASN A 33 3.81 15.52 -25.83
C ASN A 33 3.63 16.89 -26.52
N LYS A 34 3.08 17.86 -25.79
CA LYS A 34 2.95 19.25 -26.23
C LYS A 34 3.86 20.13 -25.34
N ILE A 35 3.60 21.43 -25.27
CA ILE A 35 4.29 22.35 -24.35
C ILE A 35 3.30 23.01 -23.39
N LEU A 36 2.26 22.27 -22.98
CA LEU A 36 1.24 22.77 -22.05
C LEU A 36 1.87 23.09 -20.69
N THR A 37 1.72 24.32 -20.22
CA THR A 37 2.26 24.79 -18.92
C THR A 37 1.22 24.81 -17.82
N GLU A 38 -0.06 24.86 -18.17
CA GLU A 38 -1.19 24.86 -17.24
C GLU A 38 -2.41 24.21 -17.87
N LEU A 39 -3.26 23.60 -17.05
CA LEU A 39 -4.56 23.09 -17.48
C LEU A 39 -5.58 24.23 -17.54
N PRO A 40 -6.57 24.17 -18.45
CA PRO A 40 -7.68 25.12 -18.41
C PRO A 40 -8.54 24.88 -17.17
N ASN A 41 -9.28 25.91 -16.78
CA ASN A 41 -10.28 25.80 -15.72
C ASN A 41 -11.47 24.94 -16.19
N SER A 42 -12.13 24.25 -15.27
CA SER A 42 -13.39 23.53 -15.48
C SER A 42 -14.53 24.41 -16.00
N THR A 43 -14.39 25.73 -16.00
CA THR A 43 -15.30 26.65 -16.70
C THR A 43 -15.16 26.64 -18.22
N LEU A 44 -14.07 26.11 -18.77
CA LEU A 44 -13.87 25.99 -20.23
C LEU A 44 -14.94 25.08 -20.86
N TYR A 45 -15.48 25.52 -22.00
CA TYR A 45 -16.61 24.88 -22.64
C TYR A 45 -16.34 23.40 -22.99
N GLY A 46 -17.18 22.50 -22.47
CA GLY A 46 -17.06 21.04 -22.64
C GLY A 46 -15.95 20.35 -21.82
N TYR A 47 -15.09 21.09 -21.12
CA TYR A 47 -13.98 20.54 -20.34
C TYR A 47 -14.45 19.89 -19.02
N ALA A 48 -15.48 20.44 -18.37
CA ALA A 48 -16.05 19.88 -17.13
C ALA A 48 -16.65 18.47 -17.30
N ASP A 49 -17.04 18.11 -18.52
CA ASP A 49 -17.68 16.81 -18.83
C ASP A 49 -16.65 15.69 -19.05
N LEU A 50 -15.35 16.02 -19.04
CA LEU A 50 -14.28 15.05 -19.21
C LEU A 50 -14.21 14.06 -18.03
N ARG A 51 -13.97 12.79 -18.38
CA ARG A 51 -13.76 11.72 -17.40
C ARG A 51 -12.34 11.20 -17.39
N GLU A 52 -11.62 11.32 -18.50
CA GLU A 52 -10.23 10.89 -18.60
C GLU A 52 -9.37 11.98 -19.23
N LEU A 53 -8.29 12.36 -18.57
CA LEU A 53 -7.37 13.39 -19.01
C LEU A 53 -5.96 12.82 -19.13
N HIS A 54 -5.41 12.84 -20.34
CA HIS A 54 -4.05 12.37 -20.65
C HIS A 54 -3.19 13.56 -21.11
N VAL A 55 -2.37 14.08 -20.20
CA VAL A 55 -1.56 15.30 -20.38
C VAL A 55 -0.09 15.06 -20.00
N ALA A 56 0.38 13.82 -20.19
CA ALA A 56 1.75 13.42 -19.91
C ALA A 56 2.76 14.06 -20.89
N ASN A 57 4.02 14.15 -20.47
CA ASN A 57 5.11 14.74 -21.26
C ASN A 57 4.79 16.18 -21.70
N ASN A 58 4.39 17.02 -20.75
CA ASN A 58 4.16 18.46 -20.95
C ASN A 58 5.09 19.26 -20.01
N ARG A 59 4.80 20.53 -19.77
CA ARG A 59 5.60 21.43 -18.91
C ARG A 59 4.77 21.99 -17.75
N ILE A 60 3.77 21.24 -17.28
CA ILE A 60 2.87 21.68 -16.22
C ILE A 60 3.64 21.83 -14.91
N THR A 61 3.52 22.99 -14.25
CA THR A 61 4.26 23.30 -13.01
C THR A 61 3.38 23.32 -11.77
N ASN A 62 2.08 23.54 -11.93
CA ASN A 62 1.09 23.54 -10.86
C ASN A 62 -0.21 22.85 -11.30
N LEU A 63 -1.00 22.46 -10.31
CA LEU A 63 -2.37 22.00 -10.47
C LEU A 63 -3.19 22.66 -9.38
N THR A 64 -4.40 23.09 -9.74
CA THR A 64 -5.38 23.64 -8.80
C THR A 64 -6.70 22.89 -8.95
N VAL A 65 -7.52 22.85 -7.91
CA VAL A 65 -8.82 22.15 -7.94
C VAL A 65 -9.75 22.69 -9.02
N ALA A 66 -9.64 23.98 -9.36
CA ALA A 66 -10.44 24.62 -10.39
C ALA A 66 -10.13 24.09 -11.81
N GLN A 67 -8.96 23.48 -12.01
CA GLN A 67 -8.54 22.91 -13.30
C GLN A 67 -8.93 21.43 -13.45
N LEU A 68 -9.55 20.83 -12.43
CA LEU A 68 -9.91 19.42 -12.42
C LEU A 68 -11.40 19.25 -12.74
N PRO A 69 -11.76 18.49 -13.79
CA PRO A 69 -13.15 18.16 -14.07
C PRO A 69 -13.79 17.43 -12.88
N PRO A 70 -15.03 17.78 -12.47
CA PRO A 70 -15.63 17.28 -11.23
C PRO A 70 -15.85 15.76 -11.21
N ASN A 71 -16.08 15.15 -12.39
CA ASN A 71 -16.35 13.72 -12.56
C ASN A 71 -15.16 12.94 -13.12
N LEU A 72 -13.94 13.44 -12.93
CA LEU A 72 -12.72 12.84 -13.45
C LEU A 72 -12.46 11.47 -12.81
N THR A 73 -12.17 10.48 -13.66
CA THR A 73 -11.88 9.08 -13.29
C THR A 73 -10.47 8.64 -13.63
N TYR A 74 -9.78 9.36 -14.52
CA TYR A 74 -8.39 9.12 -14.86
C TYR A 74 -7.65 10.44 -15.10
N LEU A 75 -6.47 10.59 -14.50
CA LEU A 75 -5.57 11.71 -14.74
C LEU A 75 -4.13 11.20 -14.92
N ASP A 76 -3.50 11.57 -16.04
CA ASP A 76 -2.09 11.33 -16.29
C ASP A 76 -1.36 12.64 -16.53
N VAL A 77 -0.61 13.07 -15.53
CA VAL A 77 0.27 14.24 -15.54
C VAL A 77 1.73 13.81 -15.39
N SER A 78 2.05 12.57 -15.77
CA SER A 78 3.42 12.07 -15.71
C SER A 78 4.37 12.86 -16.61
N ASN A 79 5.66 12.89 -16.25
CA ASN A 79 6.70 13.58 -17.01
C ASN A 79 6.37 15.07 -17.27
N ASN A 80 5.99 15.77 -16.21
CA ASN A 80 5.78 17.22 -16.19
C ASN A 80 6.78 17.86 -15.22
N SER A 81 6.58 19.14 -14.87
CA SER A 81 7.45 19.93 -14.00
C SER A 81 6.82 20.21 -12.63
N LEU A 82 5.90 19.36 -12.17
CA LEU A 82 5.24 19.52 -10.88
C LEU A 82 6.25 19.37 -9.74
N LYS A 83 6.14 20.26 -8.75
CA LYS A 83 6.98 20.25 -7.54
C LYS A 83 6.21 19.82 -6.30
N THR A 84 4.95 20.22 -6.20
CA THR A 84 4.04 19.96 -5.09
C THR A 84 2.61 19.83 -5.61
N LEU A 85 1.70 19.34 -4.76
CA LEU A 85 0.25 19.40 -4.96
C LEU A 85 -0.35 20.16 -3.77
N ASP A 86 -1.26 21.09 -4.03
CA ASP A 86 -1.93 21.83 -2.98
C ASP A 86 -2.95 20.96 -2.21
N ASN A 87 -3.33 21.40 -1.01
CA ASN A 87 -4.22 20.63 -0.13
C ASN A 87 -5.62 20.40 -0.73
N GLN A 88 -6.15 21.34 -1.52
CA GLN A 88 -7.48 21.20 -2.14
C GLN A 88 -7.46 20.17 -3.26
N VAL A 89 -6.37 20.11 -4.03
CA VAL A 89 -6.13 19.08 -5.04
C VAL A 89 -5.97 17.70 -4.39
N LEU A 90 -5.28 17.64 -3.25
CA LEU A 90 -5.13 16.40 -2.49
C LEU A 90 -6.45 15.91 -1.89
N GLU A 91 -7.24 16.81 -1.32
CA GLU A 91 -8.59 16.52 -0.83
C GLU A 91 -9.50 16.08 -1.99
N PHE A 92 -9.34 16.71 -3.16
CA PHE A 92 -10.05 16.31 -4.36
C PHE A 92 -9.79 14.85 -4.69
N PHE A 93 -8.53 14.40 -4.72
CA PHE A 93 -8.22 13.00 -4.99
C PHE A 93 -8.57 12.06 -3.82
N SER A 94 -8.41 12.50 -2.58
CA SER A 94 -8.68 11.71 -1.36
C SER A 94 -10.15 11.33 -1.23
N SER A 95 -11.05 12.28 -1.49
CA SER A 95 -12.50 12.05 -1.49
C SER A 95 -12.97 11.09 -2.60
N ARG A 96 -12.16 10.86 -3.65
CA ARG A 96 -12.44 9.91 -4.75
C ARG A 96 -11.54 8.68 -4.74
N SER A 97 -10.85 8.40 -3.63
CA SER A 97 -9.95 7.24 -3.54
C SER A 97 -10.65 5.94 -3.96
N GLY A 98 -10.02 5.17 -4.85
CA GLY A 98 -10.56 3.93 -5.43
C GLY A 98 -11.37 4.11 -6.72
N THR A 99 -11.93 5.29 -6.98
CA THR A 99 -12.71 5.59 -8.22
C THR A 99 -11.88 6.30 -9.28
N ILE A 100 -10.89 7.10 -8.86
CA ILE A 100 -9.95 7.79 -9.75
C ILE A 100 -8.62 7.04 -9.88
N ARG A 101 -8.05 7.04 -11.08
CA ARG A 101 -6.69 6.54 -11.36
C ARG A 101 -5.78 7.73 -11.66
N LEU A 102 -4.61 7.75 -11.03
CA LEU A 102 -3.70 8.89 -11.10
C LEU A 102 -2.29 8.42 -11.49
N ARG A 103 -1.65 9.12 -12.43
CA ARG A 103 -0.23 8.96 -12.77
C ARG A 103 0.52 10.27 -12.58
N LEU A 104 1.49 10.25 -11.67
CA LEU A 104 2.29 11.41 -11.22
C LEU A 104 3.80 11.24 -11.43
N SER A 105 4.25 10.12 -12.00
CA SER A 105 5.67 9.78 -12.14
C SER A 105 6.43 10.78 -13.02
N GLY A 106 7.75 10.86 -12.85
CA GLY A 106 8.62 11.69 -13.71
C GLY A 106 8.45 13.20 -13.55
N ASN A 107 7.91 13.65 -12.42
CA ASN A 107 7.88 15.06 -12.03
C ASN A 107 8.99 15.38 -11.01
N SER A 108 9.34 16.66 -10.86
CA SER A 108 10.40 17.14 -9.97
C SER A 108 9.90 17.39 -8.53
N TRP A 109 9.32 16.37 -7.92
CA TRP A 109 8.72 16.45 -6.58
C TRP A 109 9.73 16.92 -5.53
N ILE A 110 9.35 17.91 -4.73
CA ILE A 110 10.16 18.36 -3.57
C ILE A 110 9.97 17.35 -2.43
N CYS A 111 11.04 16.65 -2.07
CA CYS A 111 11.08 15.71 -0.95
C CYS A 111 11.85 16.34 0.22
N ASN A 112 11.24 17.24 0.97
CA ASN A 112 11.79 17.79 2.22
C ASN A 112 10.84 17.51 3.40
N CYS A 113 11.29 17.75 4.64
CA CYS A 113 10.52 17.44 5.84
C CYS A 113 9.24 18.29 5.99
N ASP A 114 9.07 19.35 5.20
CA ASP A 114 7.85 20.16 5.11
C ASP A 114 6.83 19.60 4.10
N ALA A 115 7.17 18.51 3.40
CA ALA A 115 6.34 17.86 2.39
C ALA A 115 5.26 16.92 2.99
N GLU A 116 4.68 17.28 4.15
CA GLU A 116 3.50 16.61 4.74
C GLU A 116 2.35 16.36 3.73
N PRO A 117 2.07 17.24 2.73
CA PRO A 117 1.05 16.97 1.72
C PRO A 117 1.38 15.76 0.81
N LEU A 118 2.66 15.45 0.57
CA LEU A 118 3.07 14.33 -0.28
C LEU A 118 2.99 12.96 0.42
N LYS A 119 2.93 12.91 1.76
CA LYS A 119 2.59 11.66 2.48
C LYS A 119 1.18 11.18 2.15
N SER A 120 0.24 12.11 1.99
CA SER A 120 -1.13 11.83 1.53
C SER A 120 -1.16 11.38 0.07
N VAL A 121 -0.26 11.88 -0.77
CA VAL A 121 -0.07 11.40 -2.16
C VAL A 121 0.45 9.98 -2.19
N HIS A 122 1.40 9.61 -1.33
CA HIS A 122 1.81 8.21 -1.19
C HIS A 122 0.62 7.34 -0.83
N LYS A 123 -0.24 7.73 0.12
CA LYS A 123 -1.49 7.01 0.46
C LYS A 123 -2.52 6.95 -0.69
N LEU A 124 -2.50 7.92 -1.61
CA LEU A 124 -3.36 7.98 -2.80
C LEU A 124 -2.85 7.14 -3.99
N LEU A 125 -1.54 7.17 -4.22
CA LEU A 125 -0.84 6.39 -5.25
C LEU A 125 -0.64 4.94 -4.82
N SER A 126 -0.49 4.70 -3.52
CA SER A 126 -0.71 3.41 -2.85
C SER A 126 -2.20 3.13 -2.90
N ARG A 127 -2.67 2.81 -4.11
CA ARG A 127 -3.97 2.21 -4.30
C ARG A 127 -4.02 0.99 -3.35
N PRO A 128 -5.08 0.78 -2.57
CA PRO A 128 -5.51 -0.58 -2.37
C PRO A 128 -5.81 -1.06 -3.79
N GLU A 129 -4.91 -1.86 -4.37
CA GLU A 129 -5.13 -2.44 -5.68
C GLU A 129 -6.56 -2.97 -5.68
N ALA A 130 -7.36 -2.55 -6.66
CA ALA A 130 -8.67 -3.11 -6.88
C ALA A 130 -8.47 -4.62 -6.81
N LYS A 131 -9.06 -5.24 -5.78
CA LYS A 131 -9.02 -6.68 -5.53
C LYS A 131 -9.39 -7.38 -6.82
N ASN A 132 -8.41 -7.67 -7.66
CA ASN A 132 -8.51 -8.81 -8.55
C ASN A 132 -8.65 -9.96 -7.56
N ARG A 133 -9.85 -10.51 -7.52
CA ARG A 133 -10.22 -11.67 -6.73
C ARG A 133 -9.43 -12.87 -7.24
N THR A 134 -8.17 -12.90 -6.87
CA THR A 134 -7.41 -14.08 -6.49
C THR A 134 -6.85 -13.77 -5.11
N SER A 135 -7.72 -13.36 -4.17
CA SER A 135 -7.32 -13.13 -2.79
C SER A 135 -7.04 -14.49 -2.16
N LEU A 136 -5.83 -14.99 -2.40
CA LEU A 136 -5.15 -15.86 -1.46
C LEU A 136 -4.86 -14.95 -0.25
N THR A 137 -5.82 -14.80 0.66
CA THR A 137 -5.58 -14.02 1.89
C THR A 137 -4.39 -14.62 2.62
N ILE A 138 -3.32 -13.85 2.80
CA ILE A 138 -2.15 -14.29 3.57
C ILE A 138 -2.57 -14.37 5.04
N ASP A 139 -2.37 -15.54 5.66
CA ASP A 139 -2.78 -15.78 7.02
C ASP A 139 -1.77 -15.21 8.02
N ALA A 140 -0.47 -15.30 7.70
CA ALA A 140 0.56 -14.65 8.51
C ALA A 140 1.80 -14.23 7.69
N PHE A 141 2.35 -13.07 8.05
CA PHE A 141 3.71 -12.67 7.67
C PHE A 141 4.69 -13.20 8.72
N LEU A 142 5.74 -13.90 8.29
CA LEU A 142 6.80 -14.40 9.17
C LEU A 142 8.05 -13.52 9.04
N ALA A 143 8.33 -12.75 10.08
CA ALA A 143 9.51 -11.91 10.21
C ALA A 143 10.60 -12.62 11.03
N PHE A 144 11.80 -12.73 10.46
CA PHE A 144 12.95 -13.43 11.02
C PHE A 144 14.25 -12.88 10.41
N SER A 145 15.40 -13.12 11.05
CA SER A 145 16.69 -12.69 10.51
C SER A 145 17.14 -13.61 9.38
N HIS A 146 17.83 -13.09 8.36
CA HIS A 146 18.40 -13.90 7.25
C HIS A 146 19.37 -14.98 7.73
N LYS A 147 19.91 -14.84 8.94
CA LYS A 147 20.77 -15.84 9.58
C LYS A 147 19.99 -17.03 10.15
N ASP A 148 18.68 -16.89 10.32
CA ASP A 148 17.81 -17.86 11.00
C ASP A 148 16.91 -18.60 10.00
N LEU A 149 17.29 -18.63 8.72
CA LEU A 149 16.51 -19.24 7.64
C LEU A 149 16.17 -20.70 7.91
N GLU A 150 17.11 -21.44 8.51
CA GLU A 150 16.95 -22.85 8.89
C GLU A 150 15.75 -23.09 9.81
N LEU A 151 15.37 -22.12 10.66
CA LEU A 151 14.23 -22.23 11.55
C LEU A 151 12.91 -22.23 10.77
N VAL A 152 12.85 -21.55 9.63
CA VAL A 152 11.64 -21.30 8.85
C VAL A 152 11.05 -22.58 8.27
N GLU A 153 11.90 -23.56 7.93
CA GLU A 153 11.46 -24.84 7.38
C GLU A 153 10.47 -25.56 8.32
N GLU A 154 10.73 -25.53 9.62
CA GLU A 154 9.84 -26.13 10.63
C GLU A 154 8.47 -25.42 10.65
N TYR A 155 8.44 -24.09 10.51
CA TYR A 155 7.20 -23.32 10.45
C TYR A 155 6.40 -23.61 9.19
N ILE A 156 7.07 -23.74 8.05
CA ILE A 156 6.43 -24.12 6.79
C ILE A 156 5.77 -25.50 6.93
N ASP A 157 6.52 -26.49 7.44
CA ASP A 157 6.00 -27.85 7.58
C ASP A 157 4.83 -27.94 8.56
N LYS A 158 4.86 -27.18 9.67
CA LYS A 158 3.80 -27.21 10.68
C LYS A 158 2.59 -26.35 10.33
N LEU A 159 2.77 -25.23 9.63
CA LEU A 159 1.70 -24.26 9.36
C LEU A 159 1.14 -24.34 7.94
N GLU A 160 1.96 -24.64 6.92
CA GLU A 160 1.47 -24.77 5.55
C GLU A 160 1.08 -26.21 5.20
N LYS A 161 1.88 -27.19 5.67
CA LYS A 161 1.64 -28.63 5.42
C LYS A 161 0.94 -29.35 6.59
N GLY A 162 0.52 -28.60 7.59
CA GLY A 162 -0.14 -29.11 8.79
C GLY A 162 -1.60 -29.49 8.56
N SER A 163 -2.33 -29.76 9.65
CA SER A 163 -3.77 -30.06 9.60
C SER A 163 -4.65 -28.90 9.12
N ARG A 164 -4.11 -27.69 9.13
CA ARG A 164 -4.69 -26.48 8.53
C ARG A 164 -3.65 -25.90 7.58
N GLU A 165 -4.03 -25.66 6.34
CA GLU A 165 -3.16 -25.10 5.30
C GLU A 165 -3.14 -23.57 5.40
N PHE A 166 -2.37 -23.03 6.36
CA PHE A 166 -2.18 -21.58 6.45
C PHE A 166 -1.29 -21.10 5.31
N LYS A 167 -1.56 -19.87 4.83
CA LYS A 167 -0.69 -19.22 3.84
C LYS A 167 0.26 -18.27 4.53
N LEU A 168 1.55 -18.62 4.55
CA LEU A 168 2.59 -17.75 5.09
C LEU A 168 3.18 -16.88 3.98
N CYS A 169 3.65 -15.68 4.33
CA CYS A 169 4.56 -14.92 3.47
C CYS A 169 5.85 -14.58 4.20
N PHE A 170 6.96 -14.56 3.45
CA PHE A 170 8.27 -14.11 3.93
C PHE A 170 9.21 -13.71 2.78
N TYR A 171 10.26 -12.94 3.12
CA TYR A 171 11.06 -12.22 2.13
C TYR A 171 11.82 -13.08 1.12
N GLN A 172 12.28 -14.27 1.49
CA GLN A 172 13.06 -15.12 0.59
C GLN A 172 12.22 -15.78 -0.51
N ARG A 173 10.90 -15.87 -0.31
CA ARG A 173 9.98 -16.52 -1.26
C ARG A 173 9.09 -15.52 -1.97
N ASP A 174 8.62 -14.49 -1.26
CA ASP A 174 7.45 -13.72 -1.68
C ASP A 174 7.76 -12.25 -2.05
N TRP A 175 8.98 -11.77 -1.84
CA TRP A 175 9.33 -10.38 -2.17
C TRP A 175 9.69 -10.20 -3.65
N LEU A 176 9.17 -9.11 -4.22
CA LEU A 176 9.44 -8.72 -5.60
C LEU A 176 10.81 -8.05 -5.71
N ILE A 177 11.60 -8.47 -6.70
CA ILE A 177 12.91 -7.88 -6.99
C ILE A 177 12.70 -6.47 -7.57
N GLY A 178 13.41 -5.48 -7.04
CA GLY A 178 13.39 -4.09 -7.51
C GLY A 178 12.60 -3.11 -6.63
N GLU A 179 11.82 -3.61 -5.67
CA GLU A 179 11.18 -2.80 -4.63
C GLU A 179 12.11 -2.56 -3.44
N SER A 180 11.89 -1.47 -2.70
CA SER A 180 12.69 -1.20 -1.49
C SER A 180 12.32 -2.18 -0.37
N ILE A 181 13.32 -2.68 0.37
CA ILE A 181 13.11 -3.58 1.53
C ILE A 181 12.05 -3.03 2.50
N PRO A 182 12.07 -1.73 2.89
CA PRO A 182 11.01 -1.17 3.74
C PRO A 182 9.62 -1.28 3.13
N ALA A 183 9.47 -1.03 1.83
CA ALA A 183 8.19 -1.13 1.14
C ALA A 183 7.67 -2.58 1.11
N CYS A 184 8.56 -3.56 0.87
CA CYS A 184 8.20 -4.98 0.91
C CYS A 184 7.73 -5.43 2.30
N ILE A 185 8.39 -4.96 3.37
CA ILE A 185 7.99 -5.21 4.75
C ILE A 185 6.59 -4.63 5.02
N LEU A 186 6.39 -3.36 4.67
CA LEU A 186 5.11 -2.67 4.89
C LEU A 186 3.96 -3.37 4.15
N LYS A 187 4.18 -3.76 2.89
CA LYS A 187 3.21 -4.51 2.10
C LYS A 187 2.90 -5.88 2.72
N SER A 188 3.93 -6.63 3.12
CA SER A 188 3.77 -7.95 3.75
C SER A 188 2.97 -7.86 5.06
N ILE A 189 3.25 -6.83 5.86
CA ILE A 189 2.52 -6.52 7.08
C ILE A 189 1.07 -6.17 6.75
N GLU A 190 0.81 -5.31 5.77
CA GLU A 190 -0.53 -4.85 5.39
C GLU A 190 -1.42 -6.00 4.90
N GLU A 191 -0.89 -6.89 4.07
CA GLU A 191 -1.65 -7.97 3.43
C GLU A 191 -1.90 -9.18 4.35
N SER A 192 -1.22 -9.26 5.50
CA SER A 192 -1.30 -10.41 6.41
C SER A 192 -2.25 -10.22 7.59
N LYS A 193 -3.05 -11.25 7.93
CA LYS A 193 -3.96 -11.21 9.10
C LYS A 193 -3.23 -11.27 10.43
N ARG A 194 -2.10 -11.97 10.48
CA ARG A 194 -1.19 -12.05 11.63
C ARG A 194 0.20 -11.63 11.21
N ILE A 195 0.95 -11.15 12.19
CA ILE A 195 2.38 -10.90 12.05
C ILE A 195 3.06 -11.80 13.08
N ILE A 196 3.96 -12.66 12.64
CA ILE A 196 4.74 -13.54 13.50
C ILE A 196 6.17 -13.02 13.48
N ILE A 197 6.73 -12.73 14.65
CA ILE A 197 8.14 -12.35 14.78
C ILE A 197 8.89 -13.46 15.51
N LEU A 198 9.95 -13.97 14.88
CA LEU A 198 10.92 -14.87 15.49
C LEU A 198 12.00 -14.04 16.18
N MET A 199 11.83 -13.80 17.48
CA MET A 199 12.79 -13.06 18.30
C MET A 199 13.93 -13.98 18.74
N THR A 200 14.90 -14.15 17.85
CA THR A 200 16.22 -14.76 18.08
C THR A 200 17.24 -13.69 18.49
N LYS A 201 18.45 -14.10 18.87
CA LYS A 201 19.55 -13.14 19.08
C LYS A 201 19.87 -12.37 17.79
N ASN A 202 19.91 -13.06 16.66
CA ASN A 202 20.19 -12.47 15.35
C ASN A 202 19.11 -11.45 14.92
N PHE A 203 17.84 -11.69 15.26
CA PHE A 203 16.76 -10.74 14.97
C PHE A 203 16.87 -9.49 15.83
N LYS A 204 17.04 -9.65 17.16
CA LYS A 204 17.17 -8.56 18.15
C LYS A 204 18.30 -7.59 17.81
N ASP A 205 19.44 -8.15 17.39
CA ASP A 205 20.66 -7.38 17.13
C ASP A 205 20.66 -6.73 15.73
N SER A 206 19.72 -7.11 14.86
CA SER A 206 19.64 -6.57 13.50
C SER A 206 18.83 -5.26 13.43
N SER A 207 19.35 -4.28 12.69
CA SER A 207 18.62 -3.03 12.41
C SER A 207 17.29 -3.29 11.66
N TRP A 208 17.29 -4.29 10.77
CA TRP A 208 16.11 -4.71 10.03
C TRP A 208 15.05 -5.36 10.91
N GLY A 209 15.42 -6.27 11.81
CA GLY A 209 14.47 -6.89 12.75
C GLY A 209 13.83 -5.86 13.69
N ARG A 210 14.59 -4.87 14.16
CA ARG A 210 14.04 -3.75 14.94
C ARG A 210 13.04 -2.91 14.12
N PHE A 211 13.33 -2.67 12.84
CA PHE A 211 12.42 -1.96 11.95
C PHE A 211 11.12 -2.75 11.72
N GLU A 212 11.22 -4.04 11.40
CA GLU A 212 10.05 -4.93 11.24
C GLU A 212 9.18 -4.96 12.50
N PHE A 213 9.80 -5.03 13.68
CA PHE A 213 9.07 -5.03 14.94
C PHE A 213 8.32 -3.71 15.19
N ARG A 214 8.97 -2.56 14.97
CA ARG A 214 8.30 -1.25 15.10
C ARG A 214 7.11 -1.12 14.15
N MET A 215 7.28 -1.53 12.89
CA MET A 215 6.20 -1.47 11.91
C MET A 215 5.05 -2.42 12.26
N ALA A 216 5.35 -3.60 12.81
CA ALA A 216 4.33 -4.52 13.27
C ALA A 216 3.50 -3.94 14.43
N ILE A 217 4.16 -3.36 15.45
CA ILE A 217 3.47 -2.70 16.58
C ILE A 217 2.56 -1.58 16.07
N GLN A 218 3.09 -0.72 15.19
CA GLN A 218 2.32 0.37 14.60
C GLN A 218 1.11 -0.14 13.83
N ALA A 219 1.28 -1.17 12.98
CA ALA A 219 0.19 -1.73 12.20
C ALA A 219 -0.92 -2.34 13.08
N THR A 220 -0.57 -3.05 14.16
CA THR A 220 -1.56 -3.59 15.11
C THR A 220 -2.26 -2.53 15.97
N SER A 221 -1.62 -1.37 16.14
CA SER A 221 -2.23 -0.24 16.86
C SER A 221 -3.25 0.50 15.99
N ILE A 222 -3.02 0.52 14.67
CA ILE A 222 -3.92 1.11 13.68
C ILE A 222 -5.09 0.16 13.37
N ASP A 223 -4.81 -1.11 13.12
CA ASP A 223 -5.80 -2.14 12.82
C ASP A 223 -5.93 -3.15 13.96
N ARG A 224 -7.01 -3.00 14.75
CA ARG A 224 -7.30 -3.87 15.91
C ARG A 224 -7.59 -5.33 15.53
N TYR A 225 -7.87 -5.65 14.27
CA TYR A 225 -8.08 -7.03 13.81
C TYR A 225 -6.76 -7.73 13.45
N LYS A 226 -5.70 -6.95 13.23
CA LYS A 226 -4.35 -7.44 13.00
C LYS A 226 -3.68 -7.72 14.34
N ARG A 227 -3.09 -8.91 14.48
CA ARG A 227 -2.48 -9.34 15.74
C ARG A 227 -1.02 -9.73 15.52
N LEU A 228 -0.17 -9.21 16.40
CA LEU A 228 1.23 -9.56 16.50
C LEU A 228 1.38 -10.78 17.43
N ILE A 229 2.10 -11.79 16.95
CA ILE A 229 2.47 -13.00 17.65
C ILE A 229 3.99 -12.98 17.77
N LEU A 230 4.47 -12.68 18.96
CA LEU A 230 5.90 -12.67 19.23
C LEU A 230 6.34 -14.03 19.77
N ILE A 231 7.39 -14.61 19.17
CA ILE A 231 7.98 -15.88 19.57
C ILE A 231 9.40 -15.62 20.06
N VAL A 232 9.65 -15.84 21.34
CA VAL A 232 10.96 -15.62 21.97
C VAL A 232 11.72 -16.93 22.07
N TYR A 233 12.96 -16.92 21.55
CA TYR A 233 13.88 -18.06 21.61
C TYR A 233 14.68 -18.06 22.93
N PRO A 234 15.11 -19.24 23.42
CA PRO A 234 15.73 -19.37 24.75
C PRO A 234 17.04 -18.58 24.90
N GLU A 235 17.75 -18.37 23.80
CA GLU A 235 18.98 -17.55 23.72
C GLU A 235 18.77 -16.06 24.00
N VAL A 236 17.52 -15.58 24.00
CA VAL A 236 17.18 -14.18 24.29
C VAL A 236 16.84 -14.06 25.78
N GLU A 237 17.88 -13.88 26.59
CA GLU A 237 17.75 -13.78 28.05
C GLU A 237 17.18 -12.44 28.52
N ASP A 238 17.48 -11.34 27.80
CA ASP A 238 16.95 -10.02 28.09
C ASP A 238 16.65 -9.17 26.84
N PHE A 239 15.93 -8.08 27.08
CA PHE A 239 15.52 -7.10 26.07
C PHE A 239 16.19 -5.73 26.28
N ASN A 240 17.30 -5.67 27.01
CA ASN A 240 17.93 -4.39 27.38
C ASN A 240 18.55 -3.66 26.18
N ASP A 241 18.87 -4.37 25.11
CA ASP A 241 19.42 -3.76 23.90
C ASP A 241 18.35 -3.23 22.94
N LEU A 242 17.07 -3.49 23.23
CA LEU A 242 15.96 -2.97 22.44
C LEU A 242 15.72 -1.48 22.73
N ASP A 243 15.09 -0.79 21.79
CA ASP A 243 14.71 0.62 21.99
C ASP A 243 13.57 0.72 23.04
N SER A 244 13.38 1.89 23.65
CA SER A 244 12.43 2.09 24.75
C SER A 244 10.99 1.67 24.42
N GLU A 245 10.53 1.93 23.20
CA GLU A 245 9.23 1.51 22.68
C GLU A 245 9.09 -0.02 22.66
N LEU A 246 10.08 -0.72 22.08
CA LEU A 246 10.08 -2.17 21.97
C LEU A 246 10.16 -2.83 23.35
N LYS A 247 11.02 -2.31 24.24
CA LYS A 247 11.06 -2.76 25.65
C LYS A 247 9.72 -2.61 26.34
N THR A 248 9.01 -1.52 26.10
CA THR A 248 7.70 -1.25 26.68
C THR A 248 6.69 -2.26 26.18
N TYR A 249 6.70 -2.54 24.87
CA TYR A 249 5.87 -3.59 24.29
C TYR A 249 6.14 -4.96 24.92
N MET A 250 7.42 -5.32 25.11
CA MET A 250 7.82 -6.58 25.75
C MET A 250 7.31 -6.72 27.18
N LYS A 251 7.28 -5.63 27.94
CA LYS A 251 6.81 -5.62 29.33
C LYS A 251 5.28 -5.70 29.45
N LEU A 252 4.57 -5.12 28.49
CA LEU A 252 3.12 -4.95 28.56
C LEU A 252 2.34 -6.08 27.87
N ASN A 253 2.98 -6.88 27.01
CA ASN A 253 2.31 -7.88 26.19
C ASN A 253 2.82 -9.31 26.44
N THR A 254 1.94 -10.27 26.17
CA THR A 254 2.28 -11.70 26.25
C THR A 254 2.95 -12.17 24.96
N TYR A 255 3.97 -13.01 25.10
CA TYR A 255 4.70 -13.64 24.00
C TYR A 255 4.72 -15.17 24.19
N LEU A 256 4.92 -15.89 23.09
CA LEU A 256 5.13 -17.34 23.11
C LEU A 256 6.61 -17.63 23.30
N ARG A 257 6.97 -18.55 24.19
CA ARG A 257 8.34 -19.04 24.27
C ARG A 257 8.52 -20.29 23.43
N ARG A 258 9.65 -20.39 22.72
CA ARG A 258 9.93 -21.52 21.82
C ARG A 258 10.18 -22.83 22.57
N ASP A 259 10.67 -22.77 23.80
CA ASP A 259 10.93 -23.89 24.70
C ASP A 259 9.67 -24.46 25.38
N ASP A 260 8.50 -23.85 25.19
CA ASP A 260 7.25 -24.32 25.76
C ASP A 260 6.86 -25.69 25.16
N PRO A 261 6.61 -26.74 25.97
CA PRO A 261 6.19 -28.06 25.47
C PRO A 261 4.93 -28.03 24.61
N GLN A 262 4.08 -27.01 24.79
CA GLN A 262 2.83 -26.82 24.05
C GLN A 262 2.92 -25.69 23.01
N PHE A 263 4.13 -25.27 22.66
CA PHE A 263 4.41 -24.17 21.72
C PHE A 263 3.54 -24.24 20.45
N TRP A 264 3.61 -25.36 19.72
CA TRP A 264 2.87 -25.53 18.46
C TRP A 264 1.36 -25.43 18.62
N ARG A 265 0.82 -26.00 19.71
CA ARG A 265 -0.62 -25.92 20.01
C ARG A 265 -1.06 -24.48 20.25
N LYS A 266 -0.26 -23.72 21.02
CA LYS A 266 -0.53 -22.31 21.32
C LYS A 266 -0.38 -21.43 20.08
N LEU A 267 0.62 -21.68 19.24
CA LEU A 267 0.84 -20.95 17.99
C LEU A 267 -0.32 -21.18 17.01
N ILE A 268 -0.72 -22.43 16.77
CA ILE A 268 -1.85 -22.76 15.89
C ILE A 268 -3.16 -22.13 16.40
N TYR A 269 -3.35 -22.06 17.73
CA TYR A 269 -4.50 -21.37 18.32
C TYR A 269 -4.44 -19.84 18.14
N ALA A 270 -3.25 -19.24 18.07
CA ALA A 270 -3.08 -17.81 17.83
C ALA A 270 -3.28 -17.41 16.34
N MET A 271 -3.18 -18.38 15.42
CA MET A 271 -3.39 -18.18 13.98
C MET A 271 -4.84 -17.79 13.64
N PRO A 272 -5.09 -17.21 12.44
CA PRO A 272 -6.44 -16.88 12.01
C PRO A 272 -7.35 -18.11 12.02
N HIS A 273 -8.54 -17.98 12.61
CA HIS A 273 -9.56 -19.00 12.51
C HIS A 273 -10.46 -18.65 11.34
N ASN A 274 -10.65 -19.58 10.39
CA ASN A 274 -11.77 -19.46 9.46
C ASN A 274 -13.04 -19.67 10.26
N HIS A 275 -13.77 -18.58 10.55
CA HIS A 275 -15.19 -18.69 10.83
C HIS A 275 -15.88 -19.06 9.51
N GLY A 276 -15.76 -20.33 9.14
CA GLY A 276 -16.59 -20.93 8.13
C GLY A 276 -18.04 -20.78 8.57
N ASN A 277 -18.82 -20.19 7.69
CA ASN A 277 -20.26 -20.11 7.71
C ASN A 277 -20.84 -21.51 7.97
N THR A 278 -21.02 -21.90 9.23
CA THR A 278 -21.80 -23.10 9.57
C THR A 278 -23.24 -22.75 9.28
N GLY A 279 -23.68 -23.10 8.08
CA GLY A 279 -25.08 -23.14 7.72
C GLY A 279 -25.83 -23.87 8.82
N ARG A 280 -26.88 -23.23 9.33
CA ARG A 280 -27.99 -23.90 10.01
C ARG A 280 -28.58 -24.90 9.03
N THR A 281 -28.11 -26.14 9.09
CA THR A 281 -28.88 -27.33 8.73
C THR A 281 -28.97 -28.17 9.99
N GLY A 282 -30.15 -28.15 10.58
CA GLY A 282 -30.51 -28.87 11.79
C GLY A 282 -32.01 -28.74 12.02
N GLN A 283 -32.79 -29.22 11.05
CA GLN A 283 -34.04 -29.90 11.38
C GLN A 283 -33.65 -31.21 12.06
N LEU A 284 -34.06 -31.38 13.31
CA LEU A 284 -34.94 -32.44 13.79
C LEU A 284 -35.56 -31.95 15.11
#